data_AF-A0A9W9YZI9-F1
#
_entry.id   AF-A0A9W9YZI9-F1
#
_cell.length_a   1.000
_cell.length_b   1.000
_cell.length_c   1.000
_cell.angle_alpha   90.00
_cell.angle_beta   90.00
_cell.angle_gamma   90.00
#
_symmetry.space_group_name_H-M   'P 1'
#
loop_
_entity.id
_entity.type
_entity.pdbx_description
1 polymer ?
#
loop_
_entity_poly.entity_id
_entity_poly.type
_entity_poly.pdbx_seq_one_letter_code
_entity_poly.pdbx_strand_id
1 'polypeptide(L)'
;MAASFLQNSLSGPDPIHHSCVLNKELCDMAEQEYEFRNEYLELSDGCKEFAVALLNECRTMKEIRCVMAMQDEEKVLSNIGGKLLNILEFAIVTRNEKFVSHPYSQLVLNSEIYREVPFLEKSSLKQFVLMLLAFVFYPLLFMVWLVFDNFLPNHEVARMFHSPCVKFLIHCGSYQTFLFMLFLSSLTFQSVFLAYVITDWIILLFVIGHLVDLVKQVYHKGRVRFFSDYWNYLAVATVMLFLIHYLIWWTGRTALIGKLDSLTWENHAKDQSYTIVLISDCLLAVAILLAFTQNLSYIQANSTIGPLLQAFIKMLFDVMKFFFYFIFVFLAFVVSFTKLYLQYLKAKEHFLSSPGQTNQTDPLHLQSVLGSVDTIFWSLFGQIGPDSFQIGEEEYSVISKTGITLFGAFNIVAVLVALNMLIAILNDSYVQITANLDAEWKLNRARLWLSWVHRKGVLPPPFNLLYLLLPFLWAMKRLVTACCPQGVLLYFKRFLKKKPKSSWKVGGINEKERREVIRHLILRNLAKKSSHPASGTESNDSDEENENEATAGPFVNSGLDTSKSNDTSMDQSAL
;
A
#
# COMPACT_ATOMS: atom_id res chain seq x y z
N MET A 1 15.24 25.22 13.86
CA MET A 1 14.23 24.44 14.63
C MET A 1 14.49 24.42 16.13
N ALA A 2 15.62 23.88 16.63
CA ALA A 2 15.90 23.82 18.07
C ALA A 2 16.05 25.22 18.72
N ALA A 3 16.80 26.11 18.08
CA ALA A 3 17.01 27.48 18.56
C ALA A 3 15.69 28.29 18.63
N SER A 4 14.86 28.21 17.59
CA SER A 4 13.57 28.90 17.55
C SER A 4 12.58 28.40 18.61
N PHE A 5 12.60 27.10 18.93
CA PHE A 5 11.81 26.56 20.04
C PHE A 5 12.35 26.99 21.40
N LEU A 6 13.67 26.96 21.62
CA LEU A 6 14.28 27.36 22.90
C LEU A 6 14.06 28.84 23.23
N GLN A 7 14.00 29.71 22.21
CA GLN A 7 13.72 31.13 22.38
C GLN A 7 12.30 31.40 22.91
N ASN A 8 11.32 30.56 22.54
CA ASN A 8 9.92 30.65 22.97
C ASN A 8 9.38 29.27 23.38
N SER A 9 9.90 28.65 24.45
CA SER A 9 9.57 27.24 24.76
C SER A 9 8.10 26.97 25.15
N LEU A 10 7.39 27.98 25.64
CA LEU A 10 5.99 27.88 26.08
C LEU A 10 4.96 28.24 24.99
N SER A 11 5.33 29.10 24.04
CA SER A 11 4.42 29.65 23.01
C SER A 11 4.87 29.38 21.57
N GLY A 12 6.09 28.90 21.36
CA GLY A 12 6.66 28.61 20.05
C GLY A 12 6.05 27.38 19.37
N PRO A 13 6.24 27.24 18.05
CA PRO A 13 5.76 26.09 17.30
C PRO A 13 6.37 24.80 17.84
N ASP A 14 5.56 23.74 17.93
CA ASP A 14 6.05 22.43 18.39
C ASP A 14 7.16 21.94 17.43
N PRO A 15 8.37 21.63 17.95
CA PRO A 15 9.54 21.39 17.11
C PRO A 15 9.40 20.11 16.27
N ILE A 16 8.67 19.11 16.77
CA ILE A 16 8.43 17.85 16.04
C ILE A 16 7.37 18.04 14.96
N HIS A 17 6.33 18.81 15.27
CA HIS A 17 5.33 19.18 14.28
C HIS A 17 5.96 20.00 13.15
N HIS A 18 6.73 21.03 13.51
CA HIS A 18 7.40 21.90 12.55
C HIS A 18 8.42 21.15 11.68
N SER A 19 9.19 20.20 12.24
CA SER A 19 10.10 19.37 11.44
C SER A 19 9.35 18.49 10.44
N CYS A 20 8.16 17.98 10.79
CA CYS A 20 7.34 17.18 9.89
C CYS A 20 6.68 18.03 8.78
N VAL A 21 6.24 19.25 9.09
CA VAL A 21 5.72 20.21 8.09
C VAL A 21 6.83 20.57 7.10
N LEU A 22 7.99 21.00 7.61
CA LEU A 22 9.12 21.40 6.79
C LEU A 22 9.62 20.26 5.91
N ASN A 23 9.65 19.03 6.44
CA ASN A 23 9.95 17.83 5.65
C ASN A 23 9.01 17.67 4.44
N LYS A 24 7.72 17.89 4.65
CA LYS A 24 6.71 17.78 3.59
C LYS A 24 6.87 18.87 2.54
N GLU A 25 7.09 20.12 2.97
CA GLU A 25 7.35 21.25 2.07
C GLU A 25 8.62 21.04 1.23
N LEU A 26 9.71 20.57 1.84
CA LEU A 26 10.96 20.26 1.14
C LEU A 26 10.77 19.12 0.13
N CYS A 27 10.03 18.07 0.49
CA CYS A 27 9.70 17.00 -0.46
C CYS A 27 8.86 17.51 -1.63
N ASP A 28 7.90 18.40 -1.38
CA ASP A 28 7.05 18.97 -2.43
C ASP A 28 7.84 19.90 -3.36
N MET A 29 8.80 20.67 -2.82
CA MET A 29 9.75 21.45 -3.62
C MET A 29 10.69 20.56 -4.43
N ALA A 30 11.17 19.45 -3.86
CA ALA A 30 11.99 18.47 -4.58
C ALA A 30 11.26 17.79 -5.75
N GLU A 31 9.93 17.70 -5.70
CA GLU A 31 9.10 17.21 -6.80
C GLU A 31 8.88 18.29 -7.88
N GLN A 32 8.85 19.57 -7.51
CA GLN A 32 8.66 20.70 -8.43
C GLN A 32 9.97 21.12 -9.13
N GLU A 33 11.07 21.14 -8.39
CA GLU A 33 12.38 21.60 -8.85
C GLU A 33 13.34 20.42 -9.04
N TYR A 34 13.49 19.97 -10.28
CA TYR A 34 14.33 18.81 -10.59
C TYR A 34 15.83 19.08 -10.36
N GLU A 35 16.30 20.30 -10.63
CA GLU A 35 17.73 20.67 -10.58
C GLU A 35 18.31 20.58 -9.15
N PHE A 36 17.57 21.08 -8.15
CA PHE A 36 17.98 21.08 -6.74
C PHE A 36 17.35 19.93 -5.93
N ARG A 37 16.77 18.94 -6.60
CA ARG A 37 16.04 17.84 -5.96
C ARG A 37 16.86 17.13 -4.87
N ASN A 38 18.13 16.85 -5.15
CA ASN A 38 18.98 16.14 -4.19
C ASN A 38 19.25 16.96 -2.93
N GLU A 39 19.50 18.27 -3.07
CA GLU A 39 19.70 19.19 -1.94
C GLU A 39 18.43 19.27 -1.08
N TYR A 40 17.26 19.45 -1.71
CA TYR A 40 15.99 19.45 -0.97
C TYR A 40 15.73 18.14 -0.22
N LEU A 41 16.04 16.99 -0.83
CA LEU A 41 15.91 15.69 -0.18
C LEU A 41 16.86 15.53 1.00
N GLU A 42 18.10 16.04 0.90
CA GLU A 42 19.08 16.06 1.98
C GLU A 42 18.62 16.93 3.15
N LEU A 43 18.12 18.14 2.89
CA LEU A 43 17.51 18.99 3.92
C LEU A 43 16.30 18.32 4.57
N SER A 44 15.47 17.63 3.77
CA SER A 44 14.31 16.87 4.28
C SER A 44 14.78 15.76 5.21
N ASP A 45 15.83 15.04 4.83
CA ASP A 45 16.42 13.98 5.64
C ASP A 45 17.01 14.51 6.95
N GLY A 46 17.62 15.69 6.95
CA GLY A 46 18.02 16.40 8.17
C GLY A 46 16.84 16.72 9.10
N CYS A 47 15.66 17.05 8.54
CA CYS A 47 14.43 17.25 9.32
C CYS A 47 13.92 15.96 9.95
N LYS A 48 13.99 14.84 9.23
CA LYS A 48 13.63 13.51 9.75
C LYS A 48 14.57 13.08 10.86
N GLU A 49 15.87 13.29 10.69
CA GLU A 49 16.90 12.94 11.67
C GLU A 49 16.79 13.76 12.94
N PHE A 50 16.43 15.04 12.85
CA PHE A 50 16.13 15.86 14.03
C PHE A 50 15.02 15.23 14.89
N ALA A 51 13.91 14.78 14.28
CA ALA A 51 12.81 14.15 15.00
C ALA A 51 13.22 12.81 15.65
N VAL A 52 14.03 12.01 14.95
CA VAL A 52 14.61 10.76 15.49
C VAL A 52 15.56 11.04 16.65
N ALA A 53 16.39 12.08 16.54
CA ALA A 53 17.35 12.45 17.56
C ALA A 53 16.67 12.84 18.89
N LEU A 54 15.49 13.46 18.84
CA LEU A 54 14.67 13.74 20.03
C LEU A 54 14.09 12.47 20.66
N LEU A 55 13.64 11.50 19.84
CA LEU A 55 13.17 10.22 20.32
C LEU A 55 14.28 9.41 21.00
N ASN A 56 15.49 9.45 20.48
CA ASN A 56 16.67 8.77 21.06
C ASN A 56 17.02 9.28 22.47
N GLU A 57 16.69 10.52 22.80
CA GLU A 57 16.97 11.11 24.12
C GLU A 57 15.88 10.83 25.17
N CYS A 58 14.78 10.18 24.76
CA CYS A 58 13.70 9.78 25.66
C CYS A 58 14.13 8.59 26.54
N ARG A 59 14.00 8.73 27.86
CA ARG A 59 14.40 7.69 28.83
C ARG A 59 13.21 6.97 29.47
N THR A 60 12.02 7.57 29.43
CA THR A 60 10.83 7.00 30.07
C THR A 60 9.67 6.92 29.09
N MET A 61 8.76 5.96 29.32
CA MET A 61 7.52 5.85 28.54
C MET A 61 6.65 7.11 28.65
N LYS A 62 6.77 7.86 29.74
CA LYS A 62 6.11 9.16 29.90
C LYS A 62 6.68 10.21 28.94
N GLU A 63 8.02 10.30 28.84
CA GLU A 63 8.67 11.20 27.88
C GLU A 63 8.32 10.84 26.43
N ILE A 64 8.33 9.54 26.08
CA ILE A 64 7.92 9.06 24.76
C ILE A 64 6.47 9.45 24.46
N ARG A 65 5.56 9.26 25.42
CA ARG A 65 4.15 9.67 25.25
C ARG A 65 3.96 11.17 25.13
N CYS A 66 4.80 11.97 25.81
CA CYS A 66 4.80 13.42 25.64
C CYS A 66 5.23 13.80 24.22
N VAL A 67 6.34 13.25 23.72
CA VAL A 67 6.80 13.46 22.33
C VAL A 67 5.75 13.02 21.32
N MET A 68 5.00 11.96 21.63
CA MET A 68 3.98 11.43 20.74
C MET A 68 2.61 12.10 20.84
N ALA A 69 2.42 13.04 21.77
CA ALA A 69 1.17 13.76 21.91
C ALA A 69 1.20 15.02 21.06
N MET A 70 0.25 15.15 20.12
CA MET A 70 0.05 16.38 19.35
C MET A 70 -1.20 17.11 19.84
N GLN A 71 -1.19 18.44 19.78
CA GLN A 71 -2.36 19.26 20.03
C GLN A 71 -3.25 19.27 18.77
N ASP A 72 -4.57 19.14 18.94
CA ASP A 72 -5.52 19.37 17.86
C ASP A 72 -5.55 20.87 17.55
N GLU A 73 -4.79 21.32 16.54
CA GLU A 73 -5.20 22.53 15.83
C GLU A 73 -6.37 22.13 14.92
N GLU A 74 -7.56 22.58 15.34
CA GLU A 74 -8.86 22.45 14.69
C GLU A 74 -9.64 21.11 14.74
N LYS A 75 -10.89 21.30 15.17
CA LYS A 75 -12.07 20.45 15.35
C LYS A 75 -12.49 19.49 14.22
N VAL A 76 -11.62 18.99 13.34
CA VAL A 76 -12.05 18.18 12.19
C VAL A 76 -11.98 16.66 12.43
N LEU A 77 -11.14 16.16 13.34
CA LEU A 77 -10.94 14.71 13.52
C LEU A 77 -11.35 14.15 14.89
N SER A 78 -12.28 14.78 15.61
CA SER A 78 -12.78 14.22 16.86
C SER A 78 -13.92 13.23 16.59
N ASN A 79 -13.62 11.94 16.58
CA ASN A 79 -14.45 10.95 17.29
C ASN A 79 -13.82 9.54 17.28
N ILE A 80 -13.19 9.22 18.41
CA ILE A 80 -12.79 7.89 18.94
C ILE A 80 -11.35 7.49 18.58
N GLY A 81 -10.45 7.54 19.60
CA GLY A 81 -9.22 6.74 19.60
C GLY A 81 -7.88 7.44 19.83
N GLY A 82 -7.74 8.27 20.88
CA GLY A 82 -6.43 8.58 21.49
C GLY A 82 -5.62 9.72 20.86
N LYS A 83 -5.48 10.84 21.59
CA LYS A 83 -4.60 11.99 21.28
C LYS A 83 -3.13 11.64 20.98
N LEU A 84 -2.70 10.42 21.31
CA LEU A 84 -1.34 9.90 21.16
C LEU A 84 -1.01 9.42 19.74
N LEU A 85 -2.02 9.08 18.94
CA LEU A 85 -1.81 8.59 17.57
C LEU A 85 -1.86 9.71 16.52
N ASN A 86 -2.28 10.91 16.92
CA ASN A 86 -2.41 12.07 16.02
C ASN A 86 -1.06 12.46 15.39
N ILE A 87 0.04 12.46 16.17
CA ILE A 87 1.36 12.74 15.61
C ILE A 87 1.84 11.64 14.68
N LEU A 88 1.49 10.38 14.97
CA LEU A 88 1.93 9.24 14.17
C LEU A 88 1.20 9.25 12.83
N GLU A 89 -0.10 9.57 12.85
CA GLU A 89 -0.88 9.84 11.65
C GLU A 89 -0.30 11.02 10.87
N PHE A 90 0.06 12.11 11.56
CA PHE A 90 0.68 13.27 10.93
C PHE A 90 2.04 12.95 10.29
N ALA A 91 2.89 12.19 10.99
CA ALA A 91 4.18 11.70 10.49
C ALA A 91 4.02 10.77 9.27
N ILE A 92 2.92 10.01 9.20
CA ILE A 92 2.61 9.17 8.03
C ILE A 92 2.16 10.02 6.83
N VAL A 93 1.39 11.08 7.07
CA VAL A 93 0.93 12.01 6.02
C VAL A 93 2.11 12.82 5.47
N THR A 94 3.01 13.26 6.34
CA THR A 94 4.21 14.03 5.98
C THR A 94 5.35 13.16 5.44
N ARG A 95 5.16 11.84 5.33
CA ARG A 95 6.18 10.86 4.89
C ARG A 95 7.49 11.00 5.69
N ASN A 96 7.40 10.89 7.01
CA ASN A 96 8.57 10.84 7.89
C ASN A 96 8.85 9.39 8.31
N GLU A 97 9.40 8.59 7.40
CA GLU A 97 9.65 7.15 7.60
C GLU A 97 10.64 6.86 8.73
N LYS A 98 11.69 7.67 8.91
CA LYS A 98 12.68 7.48 9.98
C LYS A 98 12.04 7.65 11.37
N PHE A 99 11.15 8.64 11.55
CA PHE A 99 10.43 8.85 12.81
C PHE A 99 9.43 7.73 13.13
N VAL A 100 8.65 7.29 12.13
CA VAL A 100 7.62 6.25 12.32
C VAL A 100 8.25 4.87 12.54
N SER A 101 9.34 4.56 11.85
CA SER A 101 10.04 3.28 11.96
C SER A 101 10.87 3.13 13.23
N HIS A 102 11.08 4.24 13.96
CA HIS A 102 11.80 4.25 15.23
C HIS A 102 11.22 3.23 16.23
N PRO A 103 12.06 2.46 16.95
CA PRO A 103 11.61 1.43 17.89
C PRO A 103 10.59 1.94 18.94
N TYR A 104 10.79 3.15 19.48
CA TYR A 104 9.84 3.74 20.43
C TYR A 104 8.48 4.08 19.81
N SER A 105 8.46 4.55 18.55
CA SER A 105 7.22 4.82 17.81
C SER A 105 6.43 3.53 17.57
N GLN A 106 7.13 2.47 17.16
CA GLN A 106 6.54 1.15 16.98
C GLN A 106 6.08 0.54 18.32
N LEU A 107 6.80 0.76 19.42
CA LEU A 107 6.42 0.30 20.76
C LEU A 107 5.11 0.96 21.22
N VAL A 108 4.97 2.28 21.05
CA VAL A 108 3.73 2.98 21.39
C VAL A 108 2.56 2.49 20.54
N LEU A 109 2.78 2.32 19.25
CA LEU A 109 1.76 1.77 18.35
C LEU A 109 1.34 0.35 18.78
N ASN A 110 2.30 -0.54 19.04
CA ASN A 110 2.02 -1.91 19.50
C ASN A 110 1.28 -1.91 20.84
N SER A 111 1.62 -1.00 21.76
CA SER A 111 0.94 -0.89 23.05
C SER A 111 -0.54 -0.54 22.93
N GLU A 112 -0.94 0.18 21.88
CA GLU A 112 -2.35 0.48 21.60
C GLU A 112 -3.04 -0.65 20.82
N ILE A 113 -2.34 -1.30 19.87
CA ILE A 113 -2.86 -2.44 19.10
C ILE A 113 -3.18 -3.63 20.02
N TYR A 114 -2.27 -3.97 20.93
CA TYR A 114 -2.35 -5.17 21.76
C TYR A 114 -2.91 -4.91 23.17
N ARG A 115 -3.40 -3.69 23.45
CA ARG A 115 -3.86 -3.25 24.77
C ARG A 115 -4.75 -4.24 25.51
N GLU A 116 -5.71 -4.83 24.79
CA GLU A 116 -6.70 -5.77 25.35
C GLU A 116 -6.34 -7.25 25.13
N VAL A 117 -5.25 -7.53 24.41
CA VAL A 117 -4.85 -8.87 23.97
C VAL A 117 -3.32 -9.06 24.03
N PRO A 118 -2.68 -8.88 25.19
CA PRO A 118 -1.22 -8.97 25.32
C PRO A 118 -0.68 -10.37 24.95
N PHE A 119 -1.50 -11.41 25.05
CA PHE A 119 -1.12 -12.77 24.69
C PHE A 119 -0.85 -12.97 23.18
N LEU A 120 -1.35 -12.07 22.32
CA LEU A 120 -1.15 -12.11 20.86
C LEU A 120 0.12 -11.39 20.41
N GLU A 121 0.69 -10.49 21.21
CA GLU A 121 1.83 -9.65 20.81
C GLU A 121 3.08 -10.48 20.51
N LYS A 122 3.35 -11.50 21.33
CA LYS A 122 4.60 -12.29 21.29
C LYS A 122 4.49 -13.60 20.50
N SER A 123 3.30 -13.99 20.03
CA SER A 123 3.08 -15.32 19.45
C SER A 123 2.38 -15.24 18.09
N SER A 124 3.17 -15.35 17.01
CA SER A 124 2.68 -15.48 15.64
C SER A 124 1.82 -16.73 15.46
N LEU A 125 2.14 -17.82 16.15
CA LEU A 125 1.33 -19.04 16.14
C LEU A 125 -0.08 -18.80 16.67
N LYS A 126 -0.26 -18.04 17.76
CA LYS A 126 -1.60 -17.72 18.28
C LYS A 126 -2.40 -16.84 17.33
N GLN A 127 -1.75 -15.88 16.67
CA GLN A 127 -2.38 -15.07 15.62
C GLN A 127 -2.84 -15.93 14.45
N PHE A 128 -1.99 -16.88 14.01
CA PHE A 128 -2.32 -17.83 12.96
C PHE A 128 -3.47 -18.78 13.35
N VAL A 129 -3.45 -19.32 14.57
CA VAL A 129 -4.54 -20.17 15.09
C VAL A 129 -5.85 -19.40 15.16
N LEU A 130 -5.83 -18.14 15.60
CA LEU A 130 -7.03 -17.30 15.61
C LEU A 130 -7.55 -17.00 14.20
N MET A 131 -6.64 -16.77 13.23
CA MET A 131 -6.99 -16.61 11.83
C MET A 131 -7.60 -17.89 11.23
N LEU A 132 -7.03 -19.06 11.52
CA LEU A 132 -7.54 -20.36 11.09
C LEU A 132 -8.92 -20.65 11.70
N LEU A 133 -9.09 -20.34 12.99
CA LEU A 133 -10.38 -20.43 13.66
C LEU A 133 -11.41 -19.50 12.99
N ALA A 134 -10.99 -18.28 12.64
CA ALA A 134 -11.84 -17.34 11.92
C ALA A 134 -12.17 -17.80 10.49
N PHE A 135 -11.25 -18.49 9.80
CA PHE A 135 -11.49 -19.06 8.48
C PHE A 135 -12.55 -20.17 8.50
N VAL A 136 -12.47 -21.10 9.47
CA VAL A 136 -13.36 -22.26 9.54
C VAL A 136 -14.69 -21.92 10.24
N PHE A 137 -14.63 -21.21 11.35
CA PHE A 137 -15.78 -20.97 12.23
C PHE A 137 -16.22 -19.50 12.22
N TYR A 138 -16.11 -18.85 11.06
CA TYR A 138 -16.49 -17.45 10.90
C TYR A 138 -17.91 -17.13 11.42
N PRO A 139 -18.98 -17.89 11.06
CA PRO A 139 -20.33 -17.60 11.53
C PRO A 139 -20.49 -17.77 13.04
N LEU A 140 -19.78 -18.72 13.64
CA LEU A 140 -19.81 -18.97 15.08
C LEU A 140 -19.16 -17.82 15.84
N LEU A 141 -18.01 -17.32 15.39
CA LEU A 141 -17.35 -16.16 16.00
C LEU A 141 -18.23 -14.91 15.95
N PHE A 142 -18.98 -14.72 14.85
CA PHE A 142 -19.96 -13.64 14.74
C PHE A 142 -21.09 -13.79 15.77
N MET A 143 -21.64 -14.99 15.95
CA MET A 143 -22.69 -15.24 16.95
C MET A 143 -22.18 -14.98 18.37
N VAL A 144 -20.97 -15.45 18.69
CA VAL A 144 -20.30 -15.19 19.97
C VAL A 144 -20.16 -13.68 20.19
N TRP A 145 -19.66 -12.94 19.20
CA TRP A 145 -19.55 -11.49 19.29
C TRP A 145 -20.91 -10.82 19.53
N LEU A 146 -21.97 -11.22 18.82
CA LEU A 146 -23.31 -10.63 18.94
C LEU A 146 -23.86 -10.85 20.35
N VAL A 147 -23.71 -12.04 20.92
CA VAL A 147 -24.18 -12.36 22.27
C VAL A 147 -23.38 -11.55 23.31
N PHE A 148 -22.06 -11.57 23.26
CA PHE A 148 -21.24 -10.88 24.25
C PHE A 148 -21.37 -9.34 24.17
N ASP A 149 -21.44 -8.74 22.98
CA ASP A 149 -21.57 -7.29 22.83
C ASP A 149 -22.96 -6.78 23.29
N ASN A 150 -24.04 -7.55 23.07
CA ASN A 150 -25.39 -7.17 23.48
C ASN A 150 -25.71 -7.47 24.95
N PHE A 151 -25.33 -8.65 25.45
CA PHE A 151 -25.69 -9.08 26.80
C PHE A 151 -24.64 -8.69 27.86
N LEU A 152 -23.34 -8.66 27.51
CA LEU A 152 -22.25 -8.47 28.46
C LEU A 152 -21.14 -7.55 27.90
N PRO A 153 -21.42 -6.26 27.64
CA PRO A 153 -20.47 -5.36 26.96
C PRO A 153 -19.17 -5.08 27.73
N ASN A 154 -19.13 -5.39 29.02
CA ASN A 154 -17.94 -5.22 29.87
C ASN A 154 -17.13 -6.52 30.02
N HIS A 155 -17.58 -7.63 29.45
CA HIS A 155 -16.86 -8.90 29.54
C HIS A 155 -15.57 -8.86 28.71
N GLU A 156 -14.55 -9.60 29.13
CA GLU A 156 -13.23 -9.61 28.49
C GLU A 156 -13.29 -10.00 27.01
N VAL A 157 -14.17 -10.95 26.67
CA VAL A 157 -14.39 -11.39 25.27
C VAL A 157 -14.93 -10.26 24.39
N ALA A 158 -15.93 -9.50 24.85
CA ALA A 158 -16.46 -8.37 24.08
C ALA A 158 -15.36 -7.33 23.83
N ARG A 159 -14.55 -7.03 24.85
CA ARG A 159 -13.41 -6.12 24.78
C ARG A 159 -12.30 -6.63 23.85
N MET A 160 -12.04 -7.94 23.85
CA MET A 160 -11.12 -8.62 22.93
C MET A 160 -11.53 -8.41 21.47
N PHE A 161 -12.81 -8.59 21.12
CA PHE A 161 -13.31 -8.36 19.75
C PHE A 161 -13.23 -6.89 19.32
N HIS A 162 -13.22 -5.94 20.27
CA HIS A 162 -13.01 -4.53 19.96
C HIS A 162 -11.53 -4.18 19.71
N SER A 163 -10.60 -5.08 20.02
CA SER A 163 -9.16 -4.91 19.75
C SER A 163 -8.88 -4.80 18.24
N PRO A 164 -8.04 -3.85 17.79
CA PRO A 164 -7.68 -3.69 16.38
C PRO A 164 -7.08 -4.95 15.75
N CYS A 165 -6.22 -5.67 16.50
CA CYS A 165 -5.57 -6.89 16.04
C CYS A 165 -6.59 -7.99 15.74
N VAL A 166 -7.52 -8.23 16.68
CA VAL A 166 -8.55 -9.27 16.52
C VAL A 166 -9.51 -8.93 15.39
N LYS A 167 -9.92 -7.67 15.24
CA LYS A 167 -10.70 -7.21 14.08
C LYS A 167 -10.00 -7.53 12.77
N PHE A 168 -8.73 -7.18 12.64
CA PHE A 168 -7.93 -7.46 11.45
C PHE A 168 -7.91 -8.97 11.14
N LEU A 169 -7.61 -9.81 12.13
CA LEU A 169 -7.53 -11.27 11.96
C LEU A 169 -8.87 -11.90 11.59
N ILE A 170 -9.99 -11.44 12.16
CA ILE A 170 -11.32 -11.95 11.82
C ILE A 170 -11.71 -11.52 10.41
N HIS A 171 -11.41 -10.28 10.01
CA HIS A 171 -11.62 -9.82 8.63
C HIS A 171 -10.76 -10.60 7.63
N CYS A 172 -9.51 -10.91 7.99
CA CYS A 172 -8.63 -11.77 7.19
C CYS A 172 -9.20 -13.19 7.06
N GLY A 173 -9.69 -13.77 8.17
CA GLY A 173 -10.32 -15.09 8.16
C GLY A 173 -11.58 -15.14 7.28
N SER A 174 -12.45 -14.14 7.41
CA SER A 174 -13.64 -13.97 6.54
C SER A 174 -13.28 -13.85 5.07
N TYR A 175 -12.22 -13.10 4.74
CA TYR A 175 -11.74 -12.98 3.37
C TYR A 175 -11.20 -14.32 2.84
N GLN A 176 -10.51 -15.08 3.68
CA GLN A 176 -10.04 -16.41 3.29
C GLN A 176 -11.22 -17.38 3.07
N THR A 177 -12.29 -17.27 3.86
CA THR A 177 -13.54 -18.02 3.62
C THR A 177 -14.13 -17.66 2.26
N PHE A 178 -14.15 -16.38 1.88
CA PHE A 178 -14.59 -15.93 0.57
C PHE A 178 -13.76 -16.54 -0.58
N LEU A 179 -12.43 -16.49 -0.50
CA LEU A 179 -11.55 -17.09 -1.51
C LEU A 179 -11.73 -18.62 -1.60
N PHE A 180 -11.90 -19.29 -0.45
CA PHE A 180 -12.16 -20.72 -0.42
C PHE A 180 -13.52 -21.07 -1.04
N MET A 181 -14.55 -20.24 -0.85
CA MET A 181 -15.84 -20.42 -1.52
C MET A 181 -15.73 -20.26 -3.04
N LEU A 182 -14.95 -19.30 -3.54
CA LEU A 182 -14.65 -19.18 -4.97
C LEU A 182 -13.94 -20.43 -5.50
N PHE A 183 -12.98 -20.96 -4.75
CA PHE A 183 -12.30 -22.20 -5.09
C PHE A 183 -13.25 -23.41 -5.11
N LEU A 184 -14.13 -23.55 -4.11
CA LEU A 184 -15.13 -24.62 -4.06
C LEU A 184 -16.15 -24.51 -5.21
N SER A 185 -16.53 -23.30 -5.61
CA SER A 185 -17.41 -23.08 -6.77
C SER A 185 -16.78 -23.69 -8.04
N SER A 186 -15.46 -23.53 -8.23
CA SER A 186 -14.74 -24.14 -9.35
C SER A 186 -14.71 -25.68 -9.34
N LEU A 187 -14.93 -26.33 -8.20
CA LEU A 187 -14.97 -27.79 -8.09
C LEU A 187 -16.37 -28.37 -8.33
N THR A 188 -17.39 -27.53 -8.31
CA THR A 188 -18.79 -27.98 -8.38
C THR A 188 -19.16 -28.21 -9.85
N PHE A 189 -18.97 -29.43 -10.34
CA PHE A 189 -19.47 -29.83 -11.65
C PHE A 189 -21.00 -30.02 -11.58
N GLN A 190 -21.73 -29.35 -12.47
CA GLN A 190 -23.19 -29.43 -12.49
C GLN A 190 -23.72 -29.90 -13.83
N SER A 191 -24.66 -30.85 -13.79
CA SER A 191 -25.29 -31.46 -14.96
C SER A 191 -26.42 -30.63 -15.58
N VAL A 192 -26.92 -29.60 -14.87
CA VAL A 192 -28.03 -28.75 -15.32
C VAL A 192 -27.52 -27.35 -15.66
N PHE A 193 -27.66 -26.98 -16.93
CA PHE A 193 -27.07 -25.79 -17.56
C PHE A 193 -27.42 -24.44 -16.88
N LEU A 194 -28.64 -24.26 -16.34
CA LEU A 194 -29.08 -23.03 -15.66
C LEU A 194 -29.45 -23.19 -14.18
N ALA A 195 -29.05 -24.29 -13.53
CA ALA A 195 -29.43 -24.48 -12.14
C ALA A 195 -28.89 -23.36 -11.22
N TYR A 196 -29.68 -23.05 -10.19
CA TYR A 196 -29.27 -22.13 -9.13
C TYR A 196 -28.37 -22.88 -8.15
N VAL A 197 -27.12 -22.43 -8.02
CA VAL A 197 -26.21 -22.97 -7.02
C VAL A 197 -26.31 -22.11 -5.76
N ILE A 198 -26.54 -22.74 -4.62
CA ILE A 198 -26.58 -22.03 -3.32
C ILE A 198 -25.24 -21.31 -3.07
N THR A 199 -24.13 -21.90 -3.51
CA THR A 199 -22.78 -21.34 -3.46
C THR A 199 -22.70 -19.97 -4.13
N ASP A 200 -23.28 -19.78 -5.31
CA ASP A 200 -23.22 -18.50 -6.04
C ASP A 200 -23.98 -17.38 -5.31
N TRP A 201 -25.10 -17.72 -4.68
CA TRP A 201 -25.85 -16.78 -3.83
C TRP A 201 -25.07 -16.38 -2.59
N ILE A 202 -24.33 -17.32 -1.99
CA ILE A 202 -23.43 -17.01 -0.86
C ILE A 202 -22.29 -16.11 -1.33
N ILE A 203 -21.66 -16.39 -2.49
CA ILE A 203 -20.61 -15.55 -3.06
C ILE A 203 -21.14 -14.15 -3.36
N LEU A 204 -22.32 -14.03 -3.96
CA LEU A 204 -22.98 -12.74 -4.20
C LEU A 204 -23.19 -11.98 -2.88
N LEU A 205 -23.64 -12.65 -1.82
CA LEU A 205 -23.80 -12.06 -0.50
C LEU A 205 -22.46 -11.51 0.03
N PHE A 206 -21.36 -12.24 -0.14
CA PHE A 206 -20.01 -11.76 0.18
C PHE A 206 -19.61 -10.54 -0.66
N VAL A 207 -19.88 -10.54 -1.97
CA VAL A 207 -19.59 -9.41 -2.87
C VAL A 207 -20.33 -8.15 -2.43
N ILE A 208 -21.62 -8.26 -2.09
CA ILE A 208 -22.39 -7.13 -1.56
C ILE A 208 -21.81 -6.68 -0.21
N GLY A 209 -21.41 -7.62 0.65
CA GLY A 209 -20.69 -7.29 1.89
C GLY A 209 -19.39 -6.52 1.63
N HIS A 210 -18.58 -6.94 0.67
CA HIS A 210 -17.35 -6.24 0.29
C HIS A 210 -17.63 -4.85 -0.30
N LEU A 211 -18.69 -4.68 -1.09
CA LEU A 211 -19.14 -3.38 -1.58
C LEU A 211 -19.49 -2.43 -0.41
N VAL A 212 -20.27 -2.90 0.55
CA VAL A 212 -20.65 -2.10 1.72
C VAL A 212 -19.41 -1.70 2.52
N ASP A 213 -18.45 -2.61 2.66
CA ASP A 213 -17.20 -2.32 3.34
C ASP A 213 -16.38 -1.26 2.61
N LEU A 214 -16.28 -1.37 1.28
CA LEU A 214 -15.58 -0.41 0.43
C LEU A 214 -16.20 0.99 0.54
N VAL A 215 -17.52 1.10 0.39
CA VAL A 215 -18.26 2.37 0.51
C VAL A 215 -18.06 2.97 1.90
N LYS A 216 -18.09 2.16 2.95
CA LYS A 216 -17.85 2.62 4.32
C LYS A 216 -16.42 3.15 4.50
N GLN A 217 -15.43 2.49 3.91
CA GLN A 217 -14.04 2.94 3.96
C GLN A 217 -13.84 4.26 3.21
N VAL A 218 -14.42 4.42 2.02
CA VAL A 218 -14.39 5.68 1.26
C VAL A 218 -15.03 6.81 2.04
N TYR A 219 -16.19 6.56 2.67
CA TYR A 219 -16.90 7.56 3.48
C TYR A 219 -16.11 7.99 4.71
N HIS A 220 -15.49 7.05 5.44
CA HIS A 220 -14.77 7.36 6.68
C HIS A 220 -13.37 7.95 6.45
N LYS A 221 -12.62 7.46 5.46
CA LYS A 221 -11.25 7.94 5.17
C LYS A 221 -11.24 9.22 4.34
N GLY A 222 -12.32 9.50 3.59
CA GLY A 222 -12.38 10.56 2.59
C GLY A 222 -11.76 10.13 1.25
N ARG A 223 -12.24 10.71 0.15
CA ARG A 223 -11.88 10.32 -1.23
C ARG A 223 -10.38 10.38 -1.51
N VAL A 224 -9.75 11.53 -1.23
CA VAL A 224 -8.34 11.77 -1.59
C VAL A 224 -7.41 10.80 -0.85
N ARG A 225 -7.60 10.63 0.46
CA ARG A 225 -6.78 9.72 1.27
C ARG A 225 -7.05 8.26 0.92
N PHE A 226 -8.27 7.90 0.55
CA PHE A 226 -8.61 6.54 0.11
C PHE A 226 -7.86 6.16 -1.18
N PHE A 227 -7.88 7.03 -2.18
CA PHE A 227 -7.21 6.78 -3.47
C PHE A 227 -5.69 7.04 -3.45
N SER A 228 -5.08 7.29 -2.29
CA SER A 228 -3.62 7.35 -2.19
C SER A 228 -2.95 5.97 -2.06
N ASP A 229 -3.72 4.93 -1.77
CA ASP A 229 -3.22 3.58 -1.50
C ASP A 229 -3.55 2.65 -2.67
N TYR A 230 -2.54 1.98 -3.22
CA TYR A 230 -2.70 1.09 -4.38
C TYR A 230 -3.56 -0.14 -4.06
N TRP A 231 -3.61 -0.61 -2.80
CA TRP A 231 -4.51 -1.70 -2.40
C TRP A 231 -5.98 -1.31 -2.46
N ASN A 232 -6.29 -0.03 -2.27
CA ASN A 232 -7.66 0.45 -2.37
C ASN A 232 -8.12 0.49 -3.83
N TYR A 233 -7.23 0.80 -4.78
CA TYR A 233 -7.54 0.69 -6.21
C TYR A 233 -7.82 -0.76 -6.61
N LEU A 234 -6.99 -1.71 -6.15
CA LEU A 234 -7.21 -3.13 -6.42
C LEU A 234 -8.55 -3.60 -5.81
N ALA A 235 -8.88 -3.18 -4.58
CA ALA A 235 -10.16 -3.51 -3.96
C ALA A 235 -11.37 -2.95 -4.73
N VAL A 236 -11.28 -1.71 -5.23
CA VAL A 236 -12.31 -1.12 -6.09
C VAL A 236 -12.45 -1.93 -7.38
N ALA A 237 -11.35 -2.24 -8.06
CA ALA A 237 -11.36 -3.00 -9.31
C ALA A 237 -12.01 -4.38 -9.12
N THR A 238 -11.62 -5.12 -8.08
CA THR A 238 -12.18 -6.45 -7.76
C THR A 238 -13.69 -6.37 -7.53
N VAL A 239 -14.15 -5.47 -6.65
CA VAL A 239 -15.59 -5.35 -6.34
C VAL A 239 -16.39 -4.91 -7.57
N MET A 240 -15.89 -3.95 -8.34
CA MET A 240 -16.57 -3.47 -9.54
C MET A 240 -16.69 -4.56 -10.61
N LEU A 241 -15.65 -5.38 -10.84
CA LEU A 241 -15.74 -6.49 -11.79
C LEU A 241 -16.76 -7.55 -11.35
N PHE A 242 -16.82 -7.91 -10.06
CA PHE A 242 -17.86 -8.81 -9.56
C PHE A 242 -19.27 -8.22 -9.76
N LEU A 243 -19.47 -6.93 -9.49
CA LEU A 243 -20.77 -6.29 -9.70
C LEU A 243 -21.18 -6.28 -11.17
N ILE A 244 -20.25 -5.93 -12.07
CA ILE A 244 -20.49 -5.94 -13.51
C ILE A 244 -20.82 -7.37 -13.97
N HIS A 245 -20.07 -8.38 -13.52
CA HIS A 245 -20.39 -9.78 -13.78
C HIS A 245 -21.82 -10.13 -13.38
N TYR A 246 -22.22 -9.90 -12.12
CA TYR A 246 -23.55 -10.29 -11.65
C TYR A 246 -24.68 -9.51 -12.35
N LEU A 247 -24.47 -8.25 -12.72
CA LEU A 247 -25.44 -7.47 -13.50
C LEU A 247 -25.63 -8.04 -14.91
N ILE A 248 -24.53 -8.29 -15.63
CA ILE A 248 -24.56 -8.87 -16.97
C ILE A 248 -25.14 -10.28 -16.92
N TRP A 249 -24.68 -11.10 -15.98
CA TRP A 249 -25.15 -12.47 -15.77
C TRP A 249 -26.67 -12.52 -15.51
N TRP A 250 -27.19 -11.64 -14.65
CA TRP A 250 -28.63 -11.56 -14.36
C TRP A 250 -29.45 -11.22 -15.61
N THR A 251 -29.01 -10.20 -16.37
CA THR A 251 -29.71 -9.79 -17.61
C THR A 251 -29.63 -10.87 -18.69
N GLY A 252 -28.47 -11.51 -18.87
CA GLY A 252 -28.28 -12.60 -19.83
C GLY A 252 -29.12 -13.84 -19.47
N ARG A 253 -29.10 -14.25 -18.20
CA ARG A 253 -29.89 -15.41 -17.74
C ARG A 253 -31.39 -15.21 -17.85
N THR A 254 -31.92 -14.04 -17.46
CA THR A 254 -33.36 -13.78 -17.56
C THR A 254 -33.85 -13.83 -19.01
N ALA A 255 -33.08 -13.29 -19.95
CA ALA A 255 -33.35 -13.41 -21.38
C ALA A 255 -33.24 -14.85 -21.90
N LEU A 256 -32.27 -15.61 -21.39
CA LEU A 256 -32.01 -17.00 -21.80
C LEU A 256 -33.08 -17.98 -21.29
N ILE A 257 -33.56 -17.81 -20.05
CA ILE A 257 -34.64 -18.62 -19.45
C ILE A 257 -35.90 -18.53 -20.31
N GLY A 258 -36.25 -17.34 -20.79
CA GLY A 258 -37.44 -17.13 -21.63
C GLY A 258 -37.36 -17.82 -23.01
N LYS A 259 -36.16 -18.23 -23.44
CA LYS A 259 -35.92 -18.88 -24.74
C LYS A 259 -35.47 -20.34 -24.60
N LEU A 260 -35.29 -20.84 -23.38
CA LEU A 260 -34.58 -22.10 -23.10
C LEU A 260 -35.14 -23.29 -23.89
N ASP A 261 -36.47 -23.38 -24.02
CA ASP A 261 -37.15 -24.48 -24.73
C ASP A 261 -36.88 -24.50 -26.25
N SER A 262 -36.45 -23.37 -26.81
CA SER A 262 -36.14 -23.22 -28.25
C SER A 262 -34.66 -23.40 -28.58
N LEU A 263 -33.78 -23.44 -27.56
CA LEU A 263 -32.34 -23.55 -27.77
C LEU A 263 -31.91 -25.02 -27.93
N THR A 264 -31.23 -25.30 -29.03
CA THR A 264 -30.52 -26.57 -29.28
C THR A 264 -29.00 -26.35 -29.26
N TRP A 265 -28.23 -27.44 -29.14
CA TRP A 265 -26.76 -27.40 -29.20
C TRP A 265 -26.23 -26.70 -30.47
N GLU A 266 -26.92 -26.80 -31.60
CA GLU A 266 -26.46 -26.17 -32.84
C GLU A 266 -26.68 -24.65 -32.89
N ASN A 267 -27.66 -24.14 -32.13
CA ASN A 267 -28.10 -22.75 -32.21
C ASN A 267 -27.75 -21.92 -30.97
N HIS A 268 -27.51 -22.54 -29.81
CA HIS A 268 -27.25 -21.81 -28.56
C HIS A 268 -26.06 -20.86 -28.64
N ALA A 269 -24.97 -21.29 -29.29
CA ALA A 269 -23.75 -20.49 -29.44
C ALA A 269 -23.96 -19.21 -30.28
N LYS A 270 -24.98 -19.18 -31.14
CA LYS A 270 -25.32 -18.04 -32.00
C LYS A 270 -26.30 -17.08 -31.34
N ASP A 271 -26.96 -17.47 -30.25
CA ASP A 271 -27.91 -16.60 -29.56
C ASP A 271 -27.17 -15.55 -28.72
N GLN A 272 -27.56 -14.29 -28.90
CA GLN A 272 -26.95 -13.15 -28.22
C GLN A 272 -27.05 -13.26 -26.69
N SER A 273 -28.13 -13.84 -26.17
CA SER A 273 -28.34 -13.99 -24.72
C SER A 273 -27.31 -14.93 -24.11
N TYR A 274 -26.93 -15.99 -24.82
CA TYR A 274 -25.86 -16.90 -24.37
C TYR A 274 -24.48 -16.22 -24.44
N THR A 275 -24.19 -15.46 -25.50
CA THR A 275 -22.94 -14.68 -25.60
C THR A 275 -22.79 -13.69 -24.43
N ILE A 276 -23.89 -13.05 -24.00
CA ILE A 276 -23.89 -12.14 -22.84
C ILE A 276 -23.51 -12.88 -21.55
N VAL A 277 -24.05 -14.08 -21.33
CA VAL A 277 -23.68 -14.92 -20.17
C VAL A 277 -22.21 -15.32 -20.24
N LEU A 278 -21.72 -15.73 -21.41
CA LEU A 278 -20.32 -16.12 -21.61
C LEU A 278 -19.35 -14.96 -21.31
N ILE A 279 -19.66 -13.76 -21.79
CA ILE A 279 -18.88 -12.55 -21.47
C ILE A 279 -18.86 -12.31 -19.95
N SER A 280 -20.00 -12.52 -19.28
CA SER A 280 -20.06 -12.42 -17.81
C SER A 280 -19.12 -13.43 -17.15
N ASP A 281 -19.06 -14.67 -17.63
CA ASP A 281 -18.21 -15.72 -17.06
C ASP A 281 -16.71 -15.43 -17.29
N CYS A 282 -16.36 -14.83 -18.43
CA CYS A 282 -15.00 -14.32 -18.65
C CYS A 282 -14.64 -13.21 -17.66
N LEU A 283 -15.55 -12.27 -17.39
CA LEU A 283 -15.35 -11.22 -16.39
C LEU A 283 -15.22 -11.80 -14.97
N LEU A 284 -15.97 -12.86 -14.66
CA LEU A 284 -15.86 -13.58 -13.39
C LEU A 284 -14.47 -14.18 -13.21
N ALA A 285 -13.90 -14.82 -14.23
CA ALA A 285 -12.55 -15.38 -14.17
C ALA A 285 -11.50 -14.31 -13.84
N VAL A 286 -11.60 -13.13 -14.47
CA VAL A 286 -10.73 -11.99 -14.16
C VAL A 286 -10.98 -11.45 -12.74
N ALA A 287 -12.23 -11.35 -12.31
CA ALA A 287 -12.59 -10.91 -10.96
C ALA A 287 -12.02 -11.84 -9.87
N ILE A 288 -12.07 -13.16 -10.10
CA ILE A 288 -11.47 -14.17 -9.22
C ILE A 288 -9.95 -13.96 -9.11
N LEU A 289 -9.27 -13.76 -10.24
CA LEU A 289 -7.82 -13.47 -10.24
C LEU A 289 -7.49 -12.26 -9.37
N LEU A 290 -8.19 -11.13 -9.57
CA LEU A 290 -7.96 -9.92 -8.77
C LEU A 290 -8.31 -10.13 -7.28
N ALA A 291 -9.30 -10.97 -6.96
CA ALA A 291 -9.59 -11.35 -5.58
C ALA A 291 -8.41 -12.10 -4.94
N PHE A 292 -7.81 -13.07 -5.63
CA PHE A 292 -6.61 -13.72 -5.12
C PHE A 292 -5.43 -12.75 -4.97
N THR A 293 -5.23 -11.82 -5.92
CA THR A 293 -4.19 -10.78 -5.81
C THR A 293 -4.44 -9.84 -4.62
N GLN A 294 -5.70 -9.49 -4.33
CA GLN A 294 -6.04 -8.63 -3.20
C GLN A 294 -5.70 -9.28 -1.85
N ASN A 295 -5.55 -10.60 -1.77
CA ASN A 295 -5.09 -11.29 -0.56
C ASN A 295 -3.68 -10.84 -0.10
N LEU A 296 -2.85 -10.40 -1.05
CA LEU A 296 -1.51 -9.86 -0.76
C LEU A 296 -1.58 -8.64 0.19
N SER A 297 -2.69 -7.88 0.16
CA SER A 297 -2.92 -6.74 1.07
C SER A 297 -3.00 -7.13 2.55
N TYR A 298 -3.35 -8.39 2.86
CA TYR A 298 -3.32 -8.92 4.23
C TYR A 298 -1.94 -9.48 4.58
N ILE A 299 -1.27 -10.11 3.63
CA ILE A 299 0.07 -10.69 3.80
C ILE A 299 1.11 -9.62 4.14
N GLN A 300 0.95 -8.38 3.67
CA GLN A 300 1.86 -7.26 3.98
C GLN A 300 2.02 -6.96 5.48
N ALA A 301 1.07 -7.38 6.32
CA ALA A 301 1.12 -7.18 7.76
C ALA A 301 2.18 -8.05 8.45
N ASN A 302 2.59 -9.15 7.81
CA ASN A 302 3.59 -10.08 8.34
C ASN A 302 5.00 -9.44 8.33
N SER A 303 5.75 -9.62 9.42
CA SER A 303 7.11 -9.10 9.57
C SER A 303 8.16 -9.72 8.66
N THR A 304 7.94 -10.94 8.18
CA THR A 304 8.90 -11.62 7.28
C THR A 304 8.57 -11.40 5.81
N ILE A 305 7.30 -11.59 5.43
CA ILE A 305 6.87 -11.53 4.03
C ILE A 305 6.56 -10.09 3.59
N GLY A 306 6.14 -9.22 4.51
CA GLY A 306 5.73 -7.85 4.20
C GLY A 306 6.81 -6.99 3.55
N PRO A 307 8.05 -6.93 4.09
CA PRO A 307 9.14 -6.22 3.43
C PRO A 307 9.43 -6.74 2.02
N LEU A 308 9.47 -8.06 1.83
CA LEU A 308 9.71 -8.68 0.52
C LEU A 308 8.62 -8.30 -0.50
N LEU A 309 7.35 -8.34 -0.09
CA LEU A 309 6.23 -7.93 -0.93
C LEU A 309 6.30 -6.43 -1.30
N GLN A 310 6.67 -5.59 -0.34
CA GLN A 310 6.82 -4.15 -0.58
C GLN A 310 7.96 -3.86 -1.58
N ALA A 311 9.09 -4.56 -1.47
CA ALA A 311 10.18 -4.46 -2.43
C ALA A 311 9.74 -4.90 -3.83
N PHE A 312 9.05 -6.04 -3.93
CA PHE A 312 8.51 -6.54 -5.20
C PHE A 312 7.57 -5.54 -5.89
N ILE A 313 6.63 -4.93 -5.15
CA ILE A 313 5.70 -3.95 -5.71
C ILE A 313 6.43 -2.70 -6.20
N LYS A 314 7.43 -2.21 -5.46
CA LYS A 314 8.22 -1.04 -5.87
C LYS A 314 9.07 -1.32 -7.11
N MET A 315 9.74 -2.48 -7.17
CA MET A 315 10.46 -2.90 -8.36
C MET A 315 9.54 -3.02 -9.56
N LEU A 316 8.31 -3.52 -9.38
CA LEU A 316 7.32 -3.61 -10.46
C LEU A 316 7.02 -2.23 -11.07
N PHE A 317 6.94 -1.16 -10.27
CA PHE A 317 6.75 0.19 -10.80
C PHE A 317 7.95 0.69 -11.60
N ASP A 318 9.18 0.32 -11.24
CA ASP A 318 10.36 0.64 -12.03
C ASP A 318 10.40 -0.15 -13.35
N VAL A 319 10.00 -1.42 -13.31
CA VAL A 319 9.81 -2.28 -14.50
C VAL A 319 8.78 -1.67 -15.46
N MET A 320 7.67 -1.12 -14.96
CA MET A 320 6.66 -0.47 -15.80
C MET A 320 7.22 0.74 -16.57
N LYS A 321 8.16 1.50 -15.98
CA LYS A 321 8.84 2.60 -16.68
C LYS A 321 9.70 2.08 -17.84
N PHE A 322 10.39 0.96 -17.65
CA PHE A 322 11.13 0.30 -18.73
C PHE A 322 10.21 -0.20 -19.84
N PHE A 323 9.09 -0.84 -19.47
CA PHE A 323 8.11 -1.34 -20.44
C PHE A 323 7.53 -0.22 -21.31
N PHE A 324 7.41 1.01 -20.80
CA PHE A 324 7.00 2.16 -21.60
C PHE A 324 7.91 2.39 -22.81
N TYR A 325 9.24 2.32 -22.62
CA TYR A 325 10.19 2.40 -23.72
C TYR A 325 10.13 1.18 -24.64
N PHE A 326 10.00 -0.01 -24.04
CA PHE A 326 9.91 -1.26 -24.79
C PHE A 326 8.67 -1.32 -25.71
N ILE A 327 7.53 -0.77 -25.30
CA ILE A 327 6.30 -0.75 -26.11
C ILE A 327 6.51 -0.04 -27.45
N PHE A 328 7.31 1.04 -27.51
CA PHE A 328 7.59 1.71 -28.79
C PHE A 328 8.41 0.83 -29.74
N VAL A 329 9.43 0.15 -29.22
CA VAL A 329 10.24 -0.80 -30.00
C VAL A 329 9.36 -1.96 -30.46
N PHE A 330 8.57 -2.54 -29.56
CA PHE A 330 7.64 -3.62 -29.85
C PHE A 330 6.63 -3.23 -30.94
N LEU A 331 5.99 -2.07 -30.82
CA LEU A 331 5.01 -1.59 -31.79
C LEU A 331 5.64 -1.31 -33.17
N ALA A 332 6.88 -0.81 -33.22
CA ALA A 332 7.59 -0.62 -34.49
C ALA A 332 7.78 -1.95 -35.23
N PHE A 333 8.15 -3.01 -34.51
CA PHE A 333 8.22 -4.36 -35.09
C PHE A 333 6.84 -4.88 -35.50
N VAL A 334 5.81 -4.71 -34.66
CA VAL A 334 4.41 -5.09 -35.01
C VAL A 334 4.00 -4.45 -36.33
N VAL A 335 4.15 -3.14 -36.47
CA VAL A 335 3.79 -2.43 -37.71
C VAL A 335 4.62 -2.93 -38.89
N SER A 336 5.92 -3.15 -38.70
CA SER A 336 6.81 -3.66 -39.75
C SER A 336 6.37 -5.04 -40.24
N PHE A 337 6.10 -5.98 -39.33
CA PHE A 337 5.60 -7.31 -39.67
C PHE A 337 4.23 -7.26 -40.34
N THR A 338 3.27 -6.50 -39.80
CA THR A 338 1.95 -6.37 -40.42
C THR A 338 2.07 -5.83 -41.84
N LYS A 339 2.92 -4.82 -42.09
CA LYS A 339 3.10 -4.27 -43.44
C LYS A 339 3.75 -5.26 -44.40
N LEU A 340 4.76 -6.00 -43.95
CA LEU A 340 5.46 -6.99 -44.76
C LEU A 340 4.51 -8.11 -45.23
N TYR A 341 3.73 -8.69 -44.32
CA TYR A 341 2.83 -9.80 -44.62
C TYR A 341 1.50 -9.35 -45.26
N LEU A 342 1.03 -8.13 -44.98
CA LEU A 342 -0.10 -7.54 -45.69
C LEU A 342 0.18 -7.39 -47.19
N GLN A 343 1.43 -7.08 -47.57
CA GLN A 343 1.79 -6.97 -48.98
C GLN A 343 1.73 -8.32 -49.70
N TYR A 344 2.22 -9.38 -49.07
CA TYR A 344 2.10 -10.75 -49.58
C TYR A 344 0.63 -11.13 -49.79
N LEU A 345 -0.23 -10.86 -48.81
CA LEU A 345 -1.65 -11.20 -48.91
C LEU A 345 -2.38 -10.41 -50.00
N LYS A 346 -2.11 -9.12 -50.15
CA LYS A 346 -2.67 -8.33 -51.26
C LYS A 346 -2.29 -8.89 -52.62
N ALA A 347 -1.04 -9.34 -52.76
CA ALA A 347 -0.57 -9.96 -53.99
C ALA A 347 -1.24 -11.33 -54.21
N LYS A 348 -1.33 -12.16 -53.15
CA LYS A 348 -2.06 -13.44 -53.17
C LYS A 348 -3.52 -13.24 -53.58
N GLU A 349 -4.23 -12.29 -52.98
CA GLU A 349 -5.62 -11.97 -53.32
C GLU A 349 -5.77 -11.45 -54.75
N HIS A 350 -4.89 -10.58 -55.22
CA HIS A 350 -5.00 -10.03 -56.58
C HIS A 350 -4.66 -11.05 -57.68
N PHE A 351 -3.66 -11.92 -57.46
CA PHE A 351 -3.15 -12.81 -58.50
C PHE A 351 -3.67 -14.25 -58.43
N LEU A 352 -4.06 -14.74 -57.24
CA LEU A 352 -4.54 -16.12 -57.03
C LEU A 352 -6.07 -16.22 -56.87
N SER A 353 -6.81 -15.10 -56.84
CA SER A 353 -8.28 -15.14 -56.80
C SER A 353 -8.87 -15.62 -58.14
N SER A 354 -8.87 -16.93 -58.36
CA SER A 354 -10.00 -17.55 -59.07
C SER A 354 -11.19 -17.59 -58.11
N PRO A 355 -12.40 -17.17 -58.55
CA PRO A 355 -13.59 -17.19 -57.70
C PRO A 355 -14.00 -18.66 -57.45
N GLY A 356 -13.53 -19.27 -56.35
CA GLY A 356 -13.97 -20.62 -55.98
C GLY A 356 -13.13 -21.45 -55.00
N GLN A 357 -11.91 -21.04 -54.62
CA GLN A 357 -11.11 -21.82 -53.64
C GLN A 357 -10.52 -20.93 -52.54
N THR A 358 -11.34 -20.63 -51.52
CA THR A 358 -10.91 -19.88 -50.33
C THR A 358 -11.11 -20.71 -49.07
N ASN A 359 -10.31 -21.78 -48.88
CA ASN A 359 -10.38 -22.60 -47.66
C ASN A 359 -9.02 -22.81 -46.97
N GLN A 360 -7.99 -22.04 -47.31
CA GLN A 360 -6.74 -22.01 -46.52
C GLN A 360 -6.48 -20.58 -46.05
N THR A 361 -7.05 -20.25 -44.88
CA THR A 361 -6.66 -19.08 -44.10
C THR A 361 -5.23 -19.28 -43.60
N ASP A 362 -4.33 -18.33 -43.90
CA ASP A 362 -2.96 -18.36 -43.39
C ASP A 362 -2.95 -18.48 -41.84
N PRO A 363 -2.23 -19.44 -41.24
CA PRO A 363 -2.40 -19.82 -39.83
C PRO A 363 -1.98 -18.76 -38.80
N LEU A 364 -1.21 -17.73 -39.18
CA LEU A 364 -0.72 -16.71 -38.24
C LEU A 364 -1.49 -15.38 -38.24
N HIS A 365 -2.50 -15.20 -39.09
CA HIS A 365 -3.32 -13.97 -39.14
C HIS A 365 -2.53 -12.63 -39.11
N LEU A 366 -1.29 -12.63 -39.62
CA LEU A 366 -0.35 -11.48 -39.64
C LEU A 366 -0.83 -10.28 -40.47
N GLN A 367 -1.95 -10.45 -41.17
CA GLN A 367 -2.64 -9.45 -41.96
C GLN A 367 -3.28 -8.34 -41.11
N SER A 368 -3.62 -8.68 -39.87
CA SER A 368 -4.23 -7.77 -38.92
C SER A 368 -3.19 -7.33 -37.91
N VAL A 369 -3.24 -6.04 -37.51
CA VAL A 369 -2.36 -5.52 -36.46
C VAL A 369 -2.50 -6.35 -35.18
N LEU A 370 -3.71 -6.77 -34.83
CA LEU A 370 -3.98 -7.57 -33.63
C LEU A 370 -3.35 -8.98 -33.72
N GLY A 371 -3.43 -9.64 -34.89
CA GLY A 371 -2.78 -10.93 -35.12
C GLY A 371 -1.25 -10.84 -35.12
N SER A 372 -0.68 -9.74 -35.64
CA SER A 372 0.75 -9.47 -35.51
C SER A 372 1.17 -9.21 -34.07
N VAL A 373 0.37 -8.48 -33.28
CA VAL A 373 0.63 -8.31 -31.84
C VAL A 373 0.68 -9.66 -31.13
N ASP A 374 -0.31 -10.54 -31.35
CA ASP A 374 -0.38 -11.87 -30.74
C ASP A 374 0.84 -12.72 -31.11
N THR A 375 1.14 -12.82 -32.41
CA THR A 375 2.30 -13.58 -32.91
C THR A 375 3.61 -13.05 -32.31
N ILE A 376 3.86 -11.75 -32.38
CA ILE A 376 5.14 -11.19 -31.92
C ILE A 376 5.26 -11.27 -30.39
N PHE A 377 4.15 -11.11 -29.68
CA PHE A 377 4.10 -11.26 -28.23
C PHE A 377 4.48 -12.68 -27.80
N TRP A 378 3.83 -13.71 -28.35
CA TRP A 378 4.13 -15.10 -27.99
C TRP A 378 5.53 -15.53 -28.45
N SER A 379 6.07 -14.86 -29.46
CA SER A 379 7.45 -15.10 -29.88
C SER A 379 8.51 -14.64 -28.88
N LEU A 380 8.22 -13.63 -28.04
CA LEU A 380 9.12 -13.23 -26.93
C LEU A 380 9.37 -14.36 -25.94
N PHE A 381 8.40 -15.28 -25.81
CA PHE A 381 8.47 -16.45 -24.94
C PHE A 381 8.96 -17.71 -25.68
N GLY A 382 9.40 -17.57 -26.93
CA GLY A 382 9.92 -18.68 -27.74
C GLY A 382 8.86 -19.66 -28.25
N GLN A 383 7.56 -19.31 -28.20
CA GLN A 383 6.49 -20.21 -28.66
C GLN A 383 6.35 -20.24 -30.20
N ILE A 384 6.94 -19.28 -30.90
CA ILE A 384 6.88 -19.16 -32.36
C ILE A 384 8.28 -19.31 -32.94
N GLY A 385 8.42 -20.26 -33.86
CA GLY A 385 9.67 -20.56 -34.53
C GLY A 385 9.88 -19.76 -35.83
N PRO A 386 11.09 -19.80 -36.40
CA PRO A 386 11.40 -19.15 -37.67
C PRO A 386 10.61 -19.76 -38.84
N ASP A 387 10.24 -21.03 -38.76
CA ASP A 387 9.47 -21.74 -39.79
C ASP A 387 8.07 -21.16 -39.97
N SER A 388 7.51 -20.57 -38.91
CA SER A 388 6.20 -19.91 -38.95
C SER A 388 6.19 -18.68 -39.87
N PHE A 389 7.36 -18.09 -40.16
CA PHE A 389 7.49 -16.93 -41.03
C PHE A 389 7.82 -17.31 -42.49
N GLN A 390 8.00 -18.60 -42.77
CA GLN A 390 8.26 -19.10 -44.11
C GLN A 390 7.00 -19.13 -44.96
N ILE A 391 7.12 -18.65 -46.20
CA ILE A 391 6.07 -18.71 -47.22
C ILE A 391 6.49 -19.81 -48.20
N GLY A 392 5.62 -20.79 -48.45
CA GLY A 392 5.92 -21.95 -49.29
C GLY A 392 6.06 -21.66 -50.80
N GLU A 393 5.68 -20.45 -51.23
CA GLU A 393 5.73 -20.02 -52.64
C GLU A 393 7.10 -19.39 -52.96
N GLU A 394 7.80 -19.94 -53.96
CA GLU A 394 9.16 -19.49 -54.33
C GLU A 394 9.23 -18.02 -54.75
N GLU A 395 8.17 -17.51 -55.39
CA GLU A 395 8.05 -16.12 -55.85
C GLU A 395 8.13 -15.11 -54.69
N TYR A 396 7.76 -15.52 -53.47
CA TYR A 396 7.79 -14.71 -52.26
C TYR A 396 8.96 -15.04 -51.33
N SER A 397 10.00 -15.74 -51.83
CA SER A 397 11.23 -16.03 -51.09
C SER A 397 11.86 -14.77 -50.48
N VAL A 398 11.77 -13.62 -51.17
CA VAL A 398 12.30 -12.33 -50.67
C VAL A 398 11.54 -11.85 -49.42
N ILE A 399 10.21 -11.95 -49.41
CA ILE A 399 9.39 -11.58 -48.26
C ILE A 399 9.67 -12.52 -47.09
N SER A 400 9.75 -13.83 -47.35
CA SER A 400 10.06 -14.82 -46.33
C SER A 400 11.44 -14.61 -45.70
N LYS A 401 12.49 -14.40 -46.51
CA LYS A 401 13.84 -14.07 -46.01
C LYS A 401 13.85 -12.78 -45.20
N THR A 402 13.11 -11.77 -45.65
CA THR A 402 12.99 -10.49 -44.93
C THR A 402 12.28 -10.68 -43.59
N GLY A 403 11.22 -11.49 -43.55
CA GLY A 403 10.47 -11.82 -42.34
C GLY A 403 11.33 -12.55 -41.29
N ILE A 404 12.08 -13.56 -41.72
CA ILE A 404 13.04 -14.27 -40.85
C ILE A 404 14.14 -13.32 -40.35
N THR A 405 14.64 -12.45 -41.22
CA THR A 405 15.67 -11.45 -40.84
C THR A 405 15.13 -10.46 -39.80
N LEU A 406 13.93 -9.94 -40.02
CA LEU A 406 13.25 -9.04 -39.09
C LEU A 406 12.96 -9.74 -37.75
N PHE A 407 12.62 -11.03 -37.79
CA PHE A 407 12.42 -11.86 -36.61
C PHE A 407 13.71 -12.09 -35.83
N GLY A 408 14.83 -12.34 -36.52
CA GLY A 408 16.15 -12.41 -35.90
C GLY A 408 16.53 -11.09 -35.22
N ALA A 409 16.34 -9.96 -35.91
CA ALA A 409 16.59 -8.63 -35.37
C ALA A 409 15.70 -8.33 -34.14
N PHE A 410 14.42 -8.69 -34.20
CA PHE A 410 13.50 -8.57 -33.07
C PHE A 410 13.99 -9.37 -31.85
N ASN A 411 14.38 -10.64 -32.02
CA ASN A 411 14.88 -11.44 -30.90
C ASN A 411 16.18 -10.87 -30.31
N ILE A 412 17.09 -10.35 -31.13
CA ILE A 412 18.32 -9.71 -30.62
C ILE A 412 17.96 -8.47 -29.80
N VAL A 413 17.11 -7.58 -30.31
CA VAL A 413 16.78 -6.32 -29.62
C VAL A 413 15.88 -6.56 -28.40
N ALA A 414 14.82 -7.34 -28.56
CA ALA A 414 13.79 -7.52 -27.55
C ALA A 414 14.11 -8.60 -26.51
N VAL A 415 14.76 -9.69 -26.91
CA VAL A 415 15.10 -10.78 -25.98
C VAL A 415 16.53 -10.63 -25.47
N LEU A 416 17.53 -10.41 -26.32
CA LEU A 416 18.92 -10.33 -25.83
C LEU A 416 19.24 -8.98 -25.17
N VAL A 417 18.90 -7.86 -25.81
CA VAL A 417 19.25 -6.54 -25.27
C VAL A 417 18.27 -6.11 -24.19
N ALA A 418 16.98 -6.05 -24.49
CA ALA A 418 15.99 -5.51 -23.56
C ALA A 418 15.83 -6.35 -22.28
N LEU A 419 15.89 -7.69 -22.36
CA LEU A 419 15.83 -8.54 -21.15
C LEU A 419 17.06 -8.35 -20.26
N ASN A 420 18.26 -8.31 -20.83
CA ASN A 420 19.48 -8.08 -20.06
C ASN A 420 19.51 -6.69 -19.41
N MET A 421 19.01 -5.66 -20.10
CA MET A 421 18.82 -4.33 -19.52
C MET A 421 17.78 -4.34 -18.40
N LEU A 422 16.66 -5.07 -18.57
CA LEU A 422 15.64 -5.21 -17.54
C LEU A 422 16.20 -5.89 -16.28
N ILE A 423 17.02 -6.94 -16.42
CA ILE A 423 17.71 -7.58 -15.28
C ILE A 423 18.64 -6.58 -14.58
N ALA A 424 19.42 -5.79 -15.34
CA ALA A 424 20.33 -4.82 -14.76
C ALA A 424 19.59 -3.73 -13.96
N ILE A 425 18.51 -3.17 -14.54
CA ILE A 425 17.66 -2.17 -13.88
C ILE A 425 16.99 -2.75 -12.63
N LEU A 426 16.50 -3.99 -12.70
CA LEU A 426 15.91 -4.69 -11.56
C LEU A 426 16.92 -4.88 -10.42
N ASN A 427 18.17 -5.21 -10.74
CA ASN A 427 19.22 -5.39 -9.73
C ASN A 427 19.59 -4.06 -9.04
N ASP A 428 19.77 -2.99 -9.81
CA ASP A 428 20.05 -1.65 -9.26
C ASP A 428 18.88 -1.13 -8.40
N SER A 429 17.65 -1.24 -8.90
CA SER A 429 16.43 -0.89 -8.16
C SER A 429 16.29 -1.71 -6.87
N TYR A 430 16.57 -3.02 -6.90
CA TYR A 430 16.52 -3.86 -5.70
C TYR A 430 17.50 -3.39 -4.62
N VAL A 431 18.75 -3.07 -4.99
CA VAL A 431 19.76 -2.59 -4.04
C VAL A 431 19.34 -1.27 -3.40
N GLN A 432 18.87 -0.31 -4.20
CA GLN A 432 18.43 1.00 -3.72
C GLN A 432 17.19 0.89 -2.80
N ILE A 433 16.19 0.07 -3.17
CA ILE A 433 14.98 -0.12 -2.39
C ILE A 433 15.30 -0.83 -1.05
N THR A 434 16.18 -1.84 -1.07
CA THR A 434 16.50 -2.64 0.11
C THR A 434 17.16 -1.80 1.21
N ALA A 435 17.92 -0.77 0.87
CA ALA A 435 18.58 0.12 1.84
C ALA A 435 17.60 0.78 2.83
N ASN A 436 16.40 1.17 2.36
CA ASN A 436 15.38 1.85 3.18
C ASN A 436 14.13 0.99 3.45
N LEU A 437 14.16 -0.29 3.04
CA LEU A 437 12.97 -1.15 2.97
C LEU A 437 12.29 -1.35 4.32
N ASP A 438 13.05 -1.56 5.40
CA ASP A 438 12.49 -1.78 6.74
C ASP A 438 11.77 -0.53 7.26
N ALA A 439 12.33 0.67 7.03
CA ALA A 439 11.72 1.92 7.45
C ALA A 439 10.40 2.17 6.72
N GLU A 440 10.40 1.98 5.40
CA GLU A 440 9.21 2.14 4.57
C GLU A 440 8.13 1.08 4.84
N TRP A 441 8.54 -0.18 5.04
CA TRP A 441 7.61 -1.23 5.41
C TRP A 441 6.98 -0.95 6.77
N LYS A 442 7.75 -0.52 7.78
CA LYS A 442 7.22 -0.12 9.09
C LYS A 442 6.26 1.08 8.99
N LEU A 443 6.53 2.03 8.10
CA LEU A 443 5.63 3.15 7.79
C LEU A 443 4.30 2.65 7.22
N ASN A 444 4.34 1.79 6.18
CA ASN A 444 3.15 1.23 5.56
C ASN A 444 2.36 0.33 6.53
N ARG A 445 3.07 -0.46 7.35
CA ARG A 445 2.48 -1.26 8.43
C ARG A 445 1.80 -0.38 9.48
N ALA A 446 2.42 0.72 9.88
CA ALA A 446 1.82 1.67 10.82
C ALA A 446 0.55 2.30 10.24
N ARG A 447 0.57 2.68 8.95
CA ARG A 447 -0.61 3.17 8.23
C ARG A 447 -1.74 2.14 8.21
N LEU A 448 -1.42 0.88 7.92
CA LEU A 448 -2.37 -0.23 7.96
C LEU A 448 -3.01 -0.35 9.35
N TRP A 449 -2.20 -0.45 10.41
CA TRP A 449 -2.71 -0.62 11.77
C TRP A 449 -3.54 0.57 12.26
N LEU A 450 -3.12 1.81 11.97
CA LEU A 450 -3.90 3.00 12.31
C LEU A 450 -5.27 2.98 11.65
N SER A 451 -5.38 2.47 10.42
CA SER A 451 -6.69 2.32 9.77
C SER A 451 -7.63 1.37 10.52
N TRP A 452 -7.09 0.33 11.17
CA TRP A 452 -7.83 -0.63 12.00
C TRP A 452 -8.14 -0.10 13.40
N VAL A 453 -7.26 0.72 13.97
CA VAL A 453 -7.50 1.40 15.26
C VAL A 453 -8.70 2.33 15.16
N HIS A 454 -8.79 3.12 14.08
CA HIS A 454 -9.88 4.08 13.85
C HIS A 454 -11.18 3.42 13.32
N ARG A 455 -11.11 2.17 12.85
CA ARG A 455 -12.25 1.48 12.23
C ARG A 455 -13.38 1.25 13.24
N LYS A 456 -14.54 1.85 12.94
CA LYS A 456 -15.77 1.68 13.72
C LYS A 456 -16.52 0.44 13.24
N GLY A 457 -16.76 -0.51 14.13
CA GLY A 457 -17.47 -1.76 13.84
C GLY A 457 -16.52 -2.96 13.72
N VAL A 458 -17.02 -4.11 14.16
CA VAL A 458 -16.27 -5.38 14.26
C VAL A 458 -16.66 -6.35 13.15
N LEU A 459 -17.76 -6.10 12.44
CA LEU A 459 -18.35 -7.06 11.50
C LEU A 459 -17.62 -7.09 10.15
N PRO A 460 -17.08 -8.25 9.74
CA PRO A 460 -16.62 -8.45 8.39
C PRO A 460 -17.77 -8.75 7.41
N PRO A 461 -17.47 -8.71 6.10
CA PRO A 461 -18.35 -9.27 5.07
C PRO A 461 -18.66 -10.76 5.33
N PRO A 462 -19.88 -11.26 5.05
CA PRO A 462 -21.06 -10.52 4.63
C PRO A 462 -21.90 -9.98 5.79
N PHE A 463 -21.58 -10.33 7.05
CA PHE A 463 -22.39 -9.95 8.21
C PHE A 463 -22.41 -8.44 8.48
N ASN A 464 -21.49 -7.68 7.88
CA ASN A 464 -21.54 -6.22 7.87
C ASN A 464 -22.84 -5.65 7.26
N LEU A 465 -23.57 -6.42 6.45
CA LEU A 465 -24.90 -6.06 5.94
C LEU A 465 -25.93 -5.84 7.07
N LEU A 466 -25.73 -6.48 8.23
CA LEU A 466 -26.59 -6.25 9.39
C LEU A 466 -26.54 -4.78 9.86
N TYR A 467 -25.41 -4.08 9.64
CA TYR A 467 -25.33 -2.65 9.96
C TYR A 467 -26.29 -1.80 9.13
N LEU A 468 -26.63 -2.20 7.90
CA LEU A 468 -27.62 -1.51 7.05
C LEU A 468 -29.06 -1.77 7.51
N LEU A 469 -29.32 -2.94 8.09
CA LEU A 469 -30.65 -3.30 8.61
C LEU A 469 -30.95 -2.66 9.96
N LEU A 470 -29.94 -2.31 10.76
CA LEU A 470 -30.13 -1.70 12.09
C LEU A 470 -30.87 -0.34 12.08
N PRO A 471 -30.58 0.62 11.17
CA PRO A 471 -31.37 1.84 11.01
C PRO A 471 -32.82 1.56 10.59
N PHE A 472 -33.04 0.59 9.70
CA PHE A 472 -34.38 0.18 9.29
C PHE A 472 -35.16 -0.44 10.46
N LEU A 473 -34.54 -1.32 11.23
CA LEU A 473 -35.12 -1.89 12.45
C LEU A 473 -35.38 -0.82 13.53
N TRP A 474 -34.51 0.18 13.65
CA TRP A 474 -34.73 1.34 14.53
C TRP A 474 -35.87 2.23 14.04
N ALA A 475 -35.99 2.46 12.73
CA ALA A 475 -37.08 3.21 12.12
C ALA A 475 -38.42 2.47 12.29
N MET A 476 -38.45 1.16 12.02
CA MET A 476 -39.62 0.30 12.25
C MET A 476 -39.98 0.24 13.73
N LYS A 477 -39.00 0.11 14.64
CA LYS A 477 -39.24 0.18 16.09
C LYS A 477 -39.77 1.54 16.53
N ARG A 478 -39.30 2.63 15.91
CA ARG A 478 -39.79 3.99 16.16
C ARG A 478 -41.21 4.20 15.64
N LEU A 479 -41.55 3.57 14.51
CA LEU A 479 -42.91 3.53 13.94
C LEU A 479 -43.86 2.73 14.84
N VAL A 480 -43.42 1.56 15.31
CA VAL A 480 -44.17 0.72 16.26
C VAL A 480 -44.34 1.41 17.61
N THR A 481 -43.32 2.10 18.14
CA THR A 481 -43.47 2.87 19.38
C THR A 481 -44.28 4.15 19.21
N ALA A 482 -44.50 4.63 17.99
CA ALA A 482 -45.45 5.70 17.70
C ALA A 482 -46.91 5.18 17.67
N CYS A 483 -47.11 3.90 17.37
CA CYS A 483 -48.42 3.25 17.36
C CYS A 483 -48.81 2.56 18.69
N CYS A 484 -47.91 2.47 19.69
CA CYS A 484 -48.20 1.87 21.01
C CYS A 484 -48.46 2.94 22.11
N PRO A 485 -49.40 2.69 23.05
CA PRO A 485 -49.71 3.63 24.14
C PRO A 485 -48.51 3.87 25.09
N GLN A 486 -48.41 5.10 25.61
CA GLN A 486 -47.27 5.64 26.38
C GLN A 486 -46.81 4.84 27.62
N GLY A 487 -47.59 3.89 28.13
CA GLY A 487 -47.26 3.11 29.34
C GLY A 487 -46.12 2.10 29.18
N VAL A 488 -45.98 1.46 28.02
CA VAL A 488 -44.94 0.45 27.76
C VAL A 488 -43.57 1.09 27.46
N LEU A 489 -43.58 2.35 27.00
CA LEU A 489 -42.40 3.12 26.62
C LEU A 489 -41.47 3.42 27.82
N LEU A 490 -42.04 3.56 29.01
CA LEU A 490 -41.33 3.88 30.25
C LEU A 490 -40.54 2.67 30.79
N TYR A 491 -41.08 1.46 30.63
CA TYR A 491 -40.41 0.21 31.02
C TYR A 491 -39.25 -0.11 30.07
N PHE A 492 -39.45 0.07 28.75
CA PHE A 492 -38.41 -0.16 27.74
C PHE A 492 -37.28 0.88 27.75
N LYS A 493 -37.56 2.16 28.06
CA LYS A 493 -36.54 3.20 28.23
C LYS A 493 -35.57 2.91 29.38
N ARG A 494 -36.01 2.14 30.38
CA ARG A 494 -35.16 1.73 31.51
C ARG A 494 -34.18 0.62 31.12
N PHE A 495 -34.57 -0.28 30.21
CA PHE A 495 -33.72 -1.33 29.63
C PHE A 495 -32.75 -0.83 28.54
N LEU A 496 -33.12 0.22 27.80
CA LEU A 496 -32.34 0.77 26.67
C LEU A 496 -31.45 1.97 27.02
N LYS A 497 -31.33 2.34 28.30
CA LYS A 497 -30.27 3.25 28.73
C LYS A 497 -28.93 2.57 28.51
N LYS A 498 -28.38 2.66 27.29
CA LYS A 498 -26.93 2.64 27.09
C LYS A 498 -26.40 3.73 28.01
N LYS A 499 -25.83 3.32 29.15
CA LYS A 499 -24.97 4.20 29.93
C LYS A 499 -24.00 4.82 28.91
N PRO A 500 -23.79 6.15 28.91
CA PRO A 500 -22.72 6.71 28.10
C PRO A 500 -21.48 5.89 28.43
N LYS A 501 -20.85 5.27 27.40
CA LYS A 501 -19.52 4.67 27.58
C LYS A 501 -18.74 5.76 28.29
N SER A 502 -18.30 5.49 29.52
CA SER A 502 -17.36 6.36 30.20
C SER A 502 -16.14 6.37 29.28
N SER A 503 -16.03 7.42 28.47
CA SER A 503 -14.78 7.83 27.89
C SER A 503 -13.90 8.04 29.10
N TRP A 504 -13.14 7.00 29.45
CA TRP A 504 -12.04 7.13 30.38
C TRP A 504 -11.17 8.20 29.74
N LYS A 505 -11.25 9.41 30.30
CA LYS A 505 -10.29 10.46 30.07
C LYS A 505 -8.96 9.84 30.46
N VAL A 506 -8.22 9.30 29.49
CA VAL A 506 -6.77 9.20 29.59
C VAL A 506 -6.37 10.62 29.95
N GLY A 507 -5.82 10.80 31.14
CA GLY A 507 -5.45 12.12 31.65
C GLY A 507 -4.72 12.86 30.55
N GLY A 508 -5.31 13.96 30.06
CA GLY A 508 -4.67 14.75 29.03
C GLY A 508 -3.33 15.18 29.60
N ILE A 509 -2.24 14.80 28.93
CA ILE A 509 -0.91 15.27 29.30
C ILE A 509 -1.00 16.80 29.33
N ASN A 510 -0.59 17.41 30.44
CA ASN A 510 -0.64 18.86 30.57
C ASN A 510 0.30 19.45 29.51
N GLU A 511 -0.21 20.37 28.69
CA GLU A 511 0.55 20.98 27.58
C GLU A 511 1.89 21.55 28.07
N LYS A 512 1.86 22.19 29.24
CA LYS A 512 3.07 22.73 29.89
C LYS A 512 4.07 21.62 30.21
N GLU A 513 3.59 20.51 30.75
CA GLU A 513 4.42 19.34 31.07
C GLU A 513 5.02 18.71 29.81
N ARG A 514 4.25 18.64 28.70
CA ARG A 514 4.77 18.18 27.41
C ARG A 514 5.92 19.07 26.93
N ARG A 515 5.72 20.39 26.94
CA ARG A 515 6.69 21.37 26.45
C ARG A 515 7.97 21.39 27.28
N GLU A 516 7.87 21.24 28.60
CA GLU A 516 9.05 21.10 29.46
C GLU A 516 9.83 19.82 29.16
N VAL A 517 9.13 18.71 28.93
CA VAL A 517 9.79 17.46 28.49
C VAL A 517 10.52 17.67 27.16
N ILE A 518 9.88 18.28 26.16
CA ILE A 518 10.50 18.55 24.86
C ILE A 518 11.72 19.47 25.00
N ARG A 519 11.62 20.52 25.84
CA ARG A 519 12.74 21.42 26.16
C ARG A 519 13.91 20.64 26.75
N HIS A 520 13.66 19.77 27.73
CA HIS A 520 14.70 18.92 28.31
C HIS A 520 15.34 17.98 27.29
N LEU A 521 14.57 17.40 26.37
CA LEU A 521 15.08 16.53 25.32
C LEU A 521 15.99 17.30 24.34
N ILE A 522 15.59 18.51 23.94
CA ILE A 522 16.42 19.37 23.08
C ILE A 522 17.73 19.74 23.78
N LEU A 523 17.67 20.15 25.05
CA LEU A 523 18.87 20.51 25.80
C LEU A 523 19.82 19.32 25.97
N ARG A 524 19.30 18.11 26.23
CA ARG A 524 20.11 16.87 26.25
C ARG A 524 20.77 16.61 24.90
N ASN A 525 20.02 16.74 23.81
CA ASN A 525 20.52 16.52 22.47
C ASN A 525 21.64 17.51 22.11
N LEU A 526 21.46 18.80 22.41
CA LEU A 526 22.46 19.84 22.20
C LEU A 526 23.71 19.61 23.05
N ALA A 527 23.54 19.27 24.33
CA ALA A 527 24.66 18.96 25.23
C ALA A 527 25.47 17.77 24.68
N LYS A 528 24.80 16.72 24.19
CA LYS A 528 25.43 15.55 23.59
C LYS A 528 26.21 15.88 22.31
N LYS A 529 25.65 16.73 21.45
CA LYS A 529 26.35 17.22 20.25
C LYS A 529 27.56 18.08 20.60
N SER A 530 27.47 18.92 21.64
CA SER A 530 28.63 19.70 22.11
C SER A 530 29.71 18.86 22.77
N SER A 531 29.37 17.72 23.39
CA SER A 531 30.35 16.81 24.01
C SER A 531 31.02 15.85 23.02
N HIS A 532 30.45 15.64 21.84
CA HIS A 532 30.98 14.78 20.78
C HIS A 532 30.93 15.51 19.43
N PRO A 533 31.85 16.45 19.15
CA PRO A 533 32.03 16.96 17.79
C PRO A 533 32.61 15.83 16.92
N ALA A 534 31.86 15.47 15.87
CA ALA A 534 32.20 14.61 14.73
C ALA A 534 33.54 13.85 14.78
N SER A 535 33.55 12.62 15.31
CA SER A 535 34.53 11.62 14.86
C SER A 535 34.02 11.01 13.56
N GLY A 536 34.41 11.59 12.42
CA GLY A 536 34.34 10.94 11.10
C GLY A 536 33.35 11.54 10.10
N THR A 537 33.63 12.73 9.58
CA THR A 537 33.41 13.04 8.16
C THR A 537 34.37 14.18 7.80
N GLU A 538 35.38 13.87 6.99
CA GLU A 538 36.33 14.85 6.46
C GLU A 538 35.65 15.69 5.38
N SER A 539 35.66 17.02 5.58
CA SER A 539 36.05 17.99 4.56
C SER A 539 36.74 19.12 5.32
N ASN A 540 38.06 19.20 5.20
CA ASN A 540 38.82 20.35 5.68
C ASN A 540 38.33 21.57 4.89
N ASP A 541 37.50 22.40 5.52
CA ASP A 541 37.30 23.77 5.06
C ASP A 541 38.62 24.51 5.28
N SER A 542 39.22 24.95 4.18
CA SER A 542 40.48 25.70 4.09
C SER A 542 40.43 27.10 4.72
N ASP A 543 39.40 27.41 5.51
CA ASP A 543 39.19 28.73 6.10
C ASP A 543 39.63 28.79 7.58
N GLU A 544 39.79 27.65 8.28
CA GLU A 544 40.31 27.62 9.66
C GLU A 544 41.85 27.74 9.76
N GLU A 545 42.60 27.56 8.66
CA GLU A 545 44.07 27.76 8.67
C GLU A 545 44.47 29.24 8.67
N ASN A 546 43.61 30.16 8.21
CA ASN A 546 43.94 31.59 8.15
C ASN A 546 43.75 32.34 9.49
N GLU A 547 42.92 31.84 10.42
CA GLU A 547 42.80 32.47 11.75
C GLU A 547 43.96 32.11 12.69
N ASN A 548 44.59 30.95 12.48
CA ASN A 548 45.74 30.51 13.26
C ASN A 548 47.06 31.16 12.80
N GLU A 549 47.19 31.59 11.54
CA GLU A 549 48.33 32.41 11.09
C GLU A 549 48.19 33.89 11.49
N ALA A 550 46.99 34.44 11.55
CA ALA A 550 46.76 35.83 11.97
C ALA A 550 47.01 36.08 13.47
N THR A 551 46.87 35.06 14.31
CA THR A 551 47.14 35.13 15.76
C THR A 551 48.59 34.77 16.13
N ALA A 552 49.37 34.20 15.22
CA ALA A 552 50.80 33.92 15.42
C ALA A 552 51.73 35.10 15.07
N GLY A 553 51.23 36.13 14.35
CA GLY A 553 51.99 37.31 13.93
C GLY A 553 52.54 38.24 15.05
N PRO A 554 51.93 38.38 16.24
CA PRO A 554 52.47 39.27 17.27
C PRO A 554 53.44 38.60 18.26
N PHE A 555 53.51 37.26 18.31
CA PHE A 555 54.26 36.54 19.37
C PHE A 555 55.72 36.21 19.02
N VAL A 556 56.14 36.37 17.76
CA VAL A 556 57.52 36.07 17.33
C VAL A 556 58.45 37.30 17.47
N ASN A 557 57.93 38.53 17.54
CA ASN A 557 58.75 39.73 17.70
C ASN A 557 58.98 40.18 19.15
N SER A 558 58.38 39.52 20.16
CA SER A 558 58.61 39.85 21.58
C SER A 558 59.66 38.97 22.28
N GLY A 559 60.24 37.99 21.58
CA GLY A 559 61.21 37.04 22.13
C GLY A 559 62.68 37.35 21.85
N LEU A 560 62.99 38.40 21.08
CA LEU A 560 64.35 38.67 20.58
C LEU A 560 65.07 39.88 21.22
N ASP A 561 64.44 40.58 22.17
CA ASP A 561 65.03 41.78 22.82
C ASP A 561 65.37 41.62 24.32
N THR A 562 65.30 40.42 24.90
CA THR A 562 65.56 40.24 26.36
C THR A 562 66.73 39.32 26.74
N SER A 563 67.61 38.94 25.80
CA SER A 563 68.79 38.11 26.11
C SER A 563 70.16 38.80 25.97
N LYS A 564 70.23 40.13 26.18
CA LYS A 564 71.51 40.85 26.31
C LYS A 564 71.55 41.76 27.54
N SER A 565 71.55 41.17 28.73
CA SER A 565 72.16 41.77 29.93
C SER A 565 72.15 40.77 31.09
N ASN A 566 73.22 39.99 31.24
CA ASN A 566 73.82 39.59 32.52
C ASN A 566 74.78 38.41 32.28
N ASP A 567 76.03 38.73 31.94
CA ASP A 567 77.17 37.85 32.23
C ASP A 567 78.16 38.63 33.09
N THR A 568 78.19 38.25 34.36
CA THR A 568 79.10 38.72 35.40
C THR A 568 80.48 38.10 35.24
N SER A 569 81.48 38.95 35.43
CA SER A 569 82.91 38.67 35.57
C SER A 569 83.29 37.82 36.78
N MET A 570 84.48 37.19 36.67
CA MET A 570 85.31 36.48 37.67
C MET A 570 84.92 35.01 37.91
N ASP A 571 85.83 34.03 37.94
CA ASP A 571 87.28 34.10 38.14
C ASP A 571 88.01 32.86 37.61
N GLN A 572 89.30 33.06 37.34
CA GLN A 572 90.30 32.05 36.99
C GLN A 572 90.73 31.21 38.19
N SER A 573 90.88 29.90 38.02
CA SER A 573 92.03 29.15 38.57
C SER A 573 92.12 27.74 37.97
N ALA A 574 93.29 27.44 37.40
CA ALA A 574 94.06 26.17 37.30
C ALA A 574 93.27 24.83 37.38
N LEU A 575 93.51 23.84 36.51
CA LEU A 575 94.78 23.33 35.99
C LEU A 575 94.47 22.40 34.79
#